data_AF-A0A9E4W8H2-F1
#
_entry.id   AF-A0A9E4W8H2-F1
#
_cell.length_a   1.000
_cell.length_b   1.000
_cell.length_c   1.000
_cell.angle_alpha   90.00
_cell.angle_beta   90.00
_cell.angle_gamma   90.00
#
_symmetry.space_group_name_H-M   'P 1'
#
loop_
_entity.id
_entity.type
_entity.pdbx_description
1 polymer ?
#
loop_
_entity_poly.entity_id
_entity_poly.type
_entity_poly.pdbx_seq_one_letter_code
_entity_poly.pdbx_strand_id
1 'polypeptide(L)'
;MPHVLLFGDETALAGYASALEAQALSISQRLPGESDPLPENVDAVVLHLPSLTEDTRARQLIERAEAEDGAGLVLIVGPNHVAAFDPLRDADEFLLEGASADELTARVRRVLWRLQRHDSSNVLRCGELVMDFANYTVHIAGRPVELTFKEYELLRFLAVNRH
;
A
#
# COMPACT_ATOMS: atom_id res chain seq x y z
N MET A 1 -2.44 10.71 7.22
CA MET A 1 -3.51 10.51 6.23
C MET A 1 -2.87 9.80 5.06
N PRO A 2 -3.39 8.65 4.59
CA PRO A 2 -2.73 7.90 3.52
C PRO A 2 -2.65 8.72 2.23
N HIS A 3 -1.52 8.63 1.55
CA HIS A 3 -1.23 9.27 0.29
C HIS A 3 -1.28 8.26 -0.85
N VAL A 4 -2.11 8.54 -1.85
CA VAL A 4 -2.24 7.71 -3.06
C VAL A 4 -1.74 8.50 -4.26
N LEU A 5 -0.84 7.89 -5.04
CA LEU A 5 -0.37 8.44 -6.31
C LEU A 5 -1.14 7.79 -7.46
N LEU A 6 -1.80 8.61 -8.28
CA LEU A 6 -2.36 8.20 -9.57
C LEU A 6 -1.34 8.51 -10.67
N PHE A 7 -0.92 7.51 -11.43
CA PHE A 7 0.04 7.68 -12.52
C PHE A 7 -0.52 7.10 -13.82
N GLY A 8 -0.68 7.92 -14.85
CA GLY A 8 -1.36 7.47 -16.08
C GLY A 8 -1.91 8.59 -16.94
N ASP A 9 -2.73 8.24 -17.93
CA ASP A 9 -3.41 9.20 -18.80
C ASP A 9 -4.43 10.05 -18.02
N GLU A 10 -4.47 11.35 -18.32
CA GLU A 10 -5.35 12.32 -17.65
C GLU A 10 -6.83 11.95 -17.82
N THR A 11 -7.23 11.61 -19.03
CA THR A 11 -8.61 11.22 -19.38
C THR A 11 -9.03 9.94 -18.68
N ALA A 12 -8.13 8.95 -18.63
CA ALA A 12 -8.38 7.68 -17.97
C ALA A 12 -8.51 7.83 -16.44
N LEU A 13 -7.85 8.84 -15.86
CA LEU A 13 -7.78 9.04 -14.42
C LEU A 13 -8.71 10.13 -13.87
N ALA A 14 -9.26 11.01 -14.72
CA ALA A 14 -10.01 12.19 -14.30
C ALA A 14 -11.16 11.91 -13.31
N GLY A 15 -11.91 10.81 -13.52
CA GLY A 15 -13.03 10.43 -12.64
C GLY A 15 -12.60 9.80 -11.30
N TYR A 16 -11.37 9.31 -11.22
CA TYR A 16 -10.89 8.56 -10.07
C TYR A 16 -10.31 9.45 -8.98
N ALA A 17 -9.61 10.52 -9.35
CA ALA A 17 -8.99 11.44 -8.39
C ALA A 17 -10.02 12.01 -7.41
N SER A 18 -11.10 12.61 -7.93
CA SER A 18 -12.13 13.24 -7.09
C SER A 18 -12.87 12.25 -6.19
N ALA A 19 -13.08 11.01 -6.65
CA ALA A 19 -13.75 9.98 -5.85
C ALA A 19 -12.88 9.53 -4.67
N LEU A 20 -11.56 9.40 -4.89
CA LEU A 20 -10.62 9.04 -3.83
C LEU A 20 -10.43 10.16 -2.82
N GLU A 21 -10.35 11.43 -3.27
CA GLU A 21 -10.26 12.61 -2.39
C GLU A 21 -11.46 12.68 -1.41
N ALA A 22 -12.66 12.33 -1.88
CA ALA A 22 -13.87 12.29 -1.04
C ALA A 22 -13.79 11.29 0.12
N GLN A 23 -12.81 10.37 0.13
CA GLN A 23 -12.60 9.39 1.20
C GLN A 23 -11.54 9.82 2.23
N ALA A 24 -11.22 11.10 2.32
CA ALA A 24 -10.17 11.63 3.20
C ALA A 24 -8.79 10.96 2.93
N LEU A 25 -8.49 10.76 1.65
CA LEU A 25 -7.18 10.34 1.15
C LEU A 25 -6.46 11.57 0.58
N SER A 26 -5.13 11.65 0.76
CA SER A 26 -4.32 12.61 0.02
C SER A 26 -4.07 12.03 -1.37
N ILE A 27 -4.31 12.79 -2.43
CA ILE A 27 -4.11 12.33 -3.81
C ILE A 27 -3.08 13.21 -4.50
N SER A 28 -2.14 12.58 -5.21
CA SER A 28 -1.31 13.24 -6.21
C SER A 28 -1.50 12.55 -7.55
N GLN A 29 -1.39 13.31 -8.64
CA GLN A 29 -1.47 12.79 -9.99
C GLN A 29 -0.19 13.11 -10.75
N ARG A 30 0.25 12.17 -11.58
CA ARG A 30 1.37 12.33 -12.50
C ARG A 30 1.02 11.72 -13.85
N LEU A 31 1.40 12.41 -14.92
CA LEU A 31 1.27 11.91 -16.28
C LEU A 31 2.60 11.34 -16.75
N PRO A 32 2.58 10.34 -17.66
CA PRO A 32 3.78 9.87 -18.33
C PRO A 32 4.56 11.02 -18.99
N GLY A 33 5.88 11.03 -18.83
CA GLY A 33 6.75 12.06 -19.40
C GLY A 33 6.76 13.43 -18.70
N GLU A 34 5.96 13.66 -17.66
CA GLU A 34 6.07 14.88 -16.84
C GLU A 34 7.44 14.98 -16.17
N SER A 35 7.93 16.21 -15.96
CA SER A 35 9.21 16.43 -15.28
C SER A 35 9.08 16.49 -13.76
N ASP A 36 7.88 16.74 -13.24
CA ASP A 36 7.64 16.96 -11.81
C ASP A 36 8.11 15.77 -10.98
N PRO A 37 8.76 15.99 -9.83
CA PRO A 37 9.28 14.90 -9.01
C PRO A 37 8.15 13.98 -8.55
N LEU A 38 8.44 12.68 -8.52
CA LEU A 38 7.59 11.71 -7.85
C LEU A 38 7.60 12.01 -6.34
N PRO A 39 6.45 11.95 -5.66
CA PRO A 39 6.41 12.10 -4.21
C PRO A 39 7.29 11.05 -3.51
N GLU A 40 7.90 11.44 -2.38
CA GLU A 40 8.78 10.55 -1.61
C GLU A 40 7.99 9.49 -0.85
N ASN A 41 6.93 9.89 -0.14
CA ASN A 41 6.10 8.99 0.66
C ASN A 41 4.74 8.78 0.00
N VAL A 42 4.45 7.54 -0.37
CA VAL A 42 3.18 7.11 -0.97
C VAL A 42 2.80 5.79 -0.32
N ASP A 43 1.56 5.66 0.13
CA ASP A 43 1.04 4.44 0.74
C ASP A 43 0.44 3.48 -0.30
N ALA A 44 -0.07 4.02 -1.43
CA ALA A 44 -0.51 3.22 -2.57
C ALA A 44 -0.30 3.94 -3.90
N VAL A 45 0.05 3.19 -4.94
CA VAL A 45 0.20 3.67 -6.31
C VAL A 45 -0.86 3.03 -7.19
N VAL A 46 -1.59 3.84 -7.96
CA VAL A 46 -2.48 3.38 -9.02
C VAL A 46 -1.82 3.67 -10.35
N LEU A 47 -1.47 2.62 -11.10
CA LEU A 47 -0.85 2.74 -12.41
C LEU A 47 -1.84 2.42 -13.54
N HIS A 48 -1.97 3.31 -14.51
CA HIS A 48 -2.71 3.06 -15.74
C HIS A 48 -1.83 2.40 -16.79
N LEU A 49 -1.80 1.05 -16.82
CA LEU A 49 -0.91 0.25 -17.67
C LEU A 49 -0.85 0.69 -19.14
N PRO A 50 -1.97 0.97 -19.84
CA PRO A 50 -1.94 1.39 -21.24
C PRO A 50 -1.12 2.65 -21.51
N SER A 51 -0.93 3.50 -20.50
CA SER A 51 -0.19 4.76 -20.64
C SER A 51 1.30 4.65 -20.33
N LEU A 52 1.79 3.47 -19.91
CA LEU A 52 3.15 3.34 -19.36
C LEU A 52 4.19 2.81 -20.36
N THR A 53 3.87 2.82 -21.66
CA THR A 53 4.77 2.26 -22.68
C THR A 53 6.14 2.95 -22.61
N GLU A 54 7.15 2.19 -22.16
CA GLU A 54 8.54 2.64 -21.96
C GLU A 54 8.75 3.79 -20.96
N ASP A 55 7.83 4.02 -20.02
CA ASP A 55 8.00 5.05 -18.98
C ASP A 55 8.90 4.54 -17.84
N THR A 56 10.09 5.13 -17.72
CA THR A 56 11.09 4.76 -16.70
C THR A 56 10.63 5.05 -15.27
N ARG A 57 9.73 6.02 -15.07
CA ARG A 57 9.17 6.35 -13.76
C ARG A 57 8.14 5.31 -13.32
N ALA A 58 7.35 4.79 -14.25
CA ALA A 58 6.45 3.68 -13.96
C ALA A 58 7.22 2.47 -13.42
N ARG A 59 8.36 2.14 -14.04
CA ARG A 59 9.28 1.10 -13.54
C ARG A 59 9.79 1.40 -12.14
N GLN A 60 10.22 2.65 -11.88
CA GLN A 60 10.66 3.06 -10.55
C GLN A 60 9.56 2.92 -9.49
N LEU A 61 8.30 3.20 -9.83
CA LEU A 61 7.16 3.04 -8.92
C LEU A 61 6.88 1.57 -8.60
N ILE A 62 6.97 0.68 -9.59
CA ILE A 62 6.82 -0.77 -9.39
C ILE A 62 7.95 -1.28 -8.49
N GLU A 63 9.20 -0.92 -8.77
CA GLU A 63 10.36 -1.32 -7.95
C GLU A 63 10.24 -0.82 -6.49
N ARG A 64 9.65 0.37 -6.27
CA ARG A 64 9.36 0.88 -4.92
C ARG A 64 8.23 0.11 -4.23
N ALA A 65 7.22 -0.32 -4.98
CA ALA A 65 6.10 -1.09 -4.45
C ALA A 65 6.49 -2.52 -4.06
N GLU A 66 7.45 -3.12 -4.76
CA GLU A 66 7.97 -4.47 -4.47
C GLU A 66 8.89 -4.54 -3.24
N ALA A 67 9.25 -3.41 -2.64
CA ALA A 67 10.06 -3.37 -1.42
C ALA A 67 9.29 -3.94 -0.20
N GLU A 68 10.01 -4.39 0.84
CA GLU A 68 9.43 -5.04 2.03
C GLU A 68 8.38 -4.16 2.75
N ASP A 69 8.60 -2.85 2.78
CA ASP A 69 7.65 -1.83 3.26
C ASP A 69 7.18 -0.91 2.11
N GLY A 70 7.03 -1.49 0.91
CA GLY A 70 6.64 -0.78 -0.30
C GLY A 70 5.20 -0.26 -0.28
N ALA A 71 4.93 0.73 -1.13
CA ALA A 71 3.58 1.20 -1.39
C ALA A 71 2.74 0.10 -2.04
N GLY A 72 1.45 0.00 -1.69
CA GLY A 72 0.58 -0.98 -2.35
C GLY A 72 0.34 -0.64 -3.82
N LEU A 73 0.40 -1.64 -4.70
CA LEU A 73 0.30 -1.47 -6.14
C LEU A 73 -1.08 -1.88 -6.66
N VAL A 74 -1.80 -0.91 -7.23
CA VAL A 74 -3.06 -1.12 -7.94
C VAL A 74 -2.87 -0.85 -9.42
N LEU A 75 -3.28 -1.77 -10.28
CA LEU A 75 -3.20 -1.58 -11.73
C LEU A 75 -4.56 -1.36 -12.37
N ILE A 76 -4.64 -0.41 -13.28
CA ILE A 76 -5.75 -0.27 -14.23
C ILE A 76 -5.29 -0.86 -15.56
N VAL A 77 -5.93 -1.96 -15.96
CA VAL A 77 -5.52 -2.81 -17.08
C VAL A 77 -6.45 -2.59 -18.26
N GLY A 78 -5.89 -2.16 -19.40
CA GLY A 78 -6.65 -2.07 -20.64
C GLY A 78 -6.87 -3.45 -21.29
N PRO A 79 -7.89 -3.61 -22.16
CA PRO A 79 -8.28 -4.90 -22.73
C PRO A 79 -7.14 -5.61 -23.48
N ASN A 80 -6.24 -4.85 -24.11
CA ASN A 80 -5.10 -5.40 -24.86
C ASN A 80 -3.92 -5.82 -23.97
N HIS A 81 -3.96 -5.52 -22.67
CA HIS A 81 -2.87 -5.80 -21.72
C HIS A 81 -3.16 -7.01 -20.84
N VAL A 82 -4.41 -7.49 -20.79
CA VAL A 82 -4.84 -8.60 -19.92
C VAL A 82 -4.03 -9.88 -20.17
N ALA A 83 -3.71 -10.19 -21.42
CA ALA A 83 -2.97 -11.40 -21.76
C ALA A 83 -1.47 -11.34 -21.39
N ALA A 84 -0.93 -10.13 -21.18
CA ALA A 84 0.48 -9.90 -20.87
C ALA A 84 0.74 -9.66 -19.38
N PHE A 85 -0.32 -9.60 -18.57
CA PHE A 85 -0.31 -9.27 -17.15
C PHE A 85 -0.60 -10.53 -16.31
N ASP A 86 0.25 -10.82 -15.33
CA ASP A 86 0.01 -11.87 -14.33
C ASP A 86 -0.56 -11.25 -13.04
N PRO A 87 -1.88 -11.40 -12.79
CA PRO A 87 -2.54 -10.78 -11.64
C PRO A 87 -2.07 -11.31 -10.28
N LEU A 88 -1.35 -12.43 -10.23
CA LEU A 88 -0.84 -12.99 -8.98
C LEU A 88 0.56 -12.47 -8.61
N ARG A 89 1.23 -11.80 -9.54
CA ARG A 89 2.64 -11.40 -9.38
C ARG A 89 2.88 -9.92 -9.59
N ASP A 90 2.11 -9.31 -10.49
CA ASP A 90 2.42 -7.98 -10.99
C ASP A 90 1.72 -6.85 -10.21
N ALA A 91 0.79 -7.18 -9.28
CA ALA A 91 0.04 -6.19 -8.50
C ALA A 91 -0.58 -6.76 -7.21
N ASP A 92 -0.89 -5.91 -6.23
CA ASP A 92 -1.71 -6.27 -5.07
C ASP A 92 -3.20 -6.37 -5.41
N GLU A 93 -3.63 -5.55 -6.36
CA GLU A 93 -5.01 -5.48 -6.83
C GLU A 93 -5.05 -4.89 -8.25
N PHE A 94 -6.06 -5.25 -9.04
CA PHE A 94 -6.24 -4.68 -10.38
C PHE A 94 -7.71 -4.43 -10.69
N LEU A 95 -7.95 -3.56 -11.66
CA LEU A 95 -9.23 -3.29 -12.27
C LEU A 95 -9.06 -3.15 -13.78
N LEU A 96 -10.13 -3.39 -14.53
CA LEU A 96 -10.13 -3.15 -15.97
C LEU A 96 -10.44 -1.67 -16.25
N GLU A 97 -9.94 -1.14 -17.36
CA GLU A 97 -10.40 0.15 -17.88
C GLU A 97 -11.94 0.17 -17.98
N GLY A 98 -12.55 1.29 -17.56
CA GLY A 98 -14.01 1.44 -17.52
C GLY A 98 -14.68 1.00 -16.22
N ALA A 99 -13.92 0.52 -15.22
CA ALA A 99 -14.42 0.33 -13.87
C ALA A 99 -14.98 1.63 -13.26
N SER A 100 -15.89 1.49 -12.29
CA SER A 100 -16.45 2.65 -11.60
C SER A 100 -15.44 3.27 -10.62
N ALA A 101 -15.59 4.56 -10.32
CA ALA A 101 -14.73 5.21 -9.33
C ALA A 101 -14.92 4.66 -7.91
N ASP A 102 -16.13 4.18 -7.59
CA ASP A 102 -16.43 3.48 -6.35
C ASP A 102 -15.67 2.15 -6.25
N GLU A 103 -15.51 1.44 -7.36
CA GLU A 103 -14.75 0.19 -7.41
C GLU A 103 -13.26 0.43 -7.14
N LEU A 104 -12.64 1.39 -7.83
CA LEU A 104 -11.24 1.74 -7.56
C LEU A 104 -11.08 2.15 -6.10
N THR A 105 -11.98 2.98 -5.58
CA THR A 105 -11.97 3.42 -4.19
C THR A 105 -12.01 2.25 -3.22
N ALA A 106 -12.90 1.28 -3.43
CA ALA A 106 -12.98 0.08 -2.60
C ALA A 106 -11.68 -0.75 -2.65
N ARG A 107 -11.10 -0.92 -3.84
CA ARG A 107 -9.85 -1.67 -4.06
C ARG A 107 -8.65 -0.99 -3.40
N VAL A 108 -8.48 0.32 -3.58
CA VAL A 108 -7.43 1.11 -2.92
C VAL A 108 -7.55 1.01 -1.39
N ARG A 109 -8.76 1.16 -0.84
CA ARG A 109 -8.97 1.00 0.62
C ARG A 109 -8.60 -0.38 1.12
N ARG A 110 -8.90 -1.43 0.35
CA ARG A 110 -8.53 -2.81 0.68
C ARG A 110 -7.01 -2.99 0.74
N VAL A 111 -6.28 -2.45 -0.23
CA VAL A 111 -4.81 -2.46 -0.28
C VAL A 111 -4.24 -1.73 0.93
N LEU A 112 -4.65 -0.48 1.17
CA LEU A 112 -4.21 0.31 2.33
C LEU A 112 -4.49 -0.41 3.66
N TRP A 113 -5.66 -1.05 3.80
CA TRP A 113 -6.01 -1.82 4.98
C TRP A 113 -5.10 -3.04 5.17
N ARG A 114 -4.69 -3.72 4.10
CA ARG A 114 -3.75 -4.87 4.17
C ARG A 114 -2.36 -4.43 4.59
N LEU A 115 -1.86 -3.33 4.06
CA LEU A 115 -0.55 -2.77 4.42
C LEU A 115 -0.50 -2.42 5.91
N GLN A 116 -1.52 -1.71 6.41
CA GLN A 116 -1.67 -1.43 7.84
C GLN A 116 -1.76 -2.71 8.69
N ARG A 117 -2.29 -3.80 8.13
CA ARG A 117 -2.35 -5.08 8.84
C ARG A 117 -1.04 -5.85 8.83
N HIS A 118 -0.23 -5.74 7.78
CA HIS A 118 1.11 -6.29 7.75
C HIS A 118 1.95 -5.65 8.88
N ASP A 119 1.81 -4.34 9.05
CA ASP A 119 2.37 -3.59 10.18
C ASP A 119 1.79 -4.07 11.54
N SER A 120 0.47 -4.31 11.59
CA SER A 120 -0.18 -4.85 12.81
C SER A 120 0.10 -6.32 13.10
N SER A 121 0.60 -7.10 12.14
CA SER A 121 0.97 -8.51 12.36
C SER A 121 2.24 -8.62 13.20
N ASN A 122 3.08 -7.58 13.12
CA ASN A 122 4.21 -7.38 14.00
C ASN A 122 3.80 -6.72 15.31
N VAL A 123 2.69 -5.98 15.37
CA VAL A 123 2.26 -5.33 16.62
C VAL A 123 1.17 -6.10 17.35
N LEU A 124 1.55 -6.88 18.37
CA LEU A 124 0.61 -7.53 19.28
C LEU A 124 0.16 -6.58 20.40
N ARG A 125 -1.16 -6.42 20.56
CA ARG A 125 -1.76 -5.69 21.69
C ARG A 125 -2.49 -6.65 22.63
N CYS A 126 -2.30 -6.48 23.94
CA CYS A 126 -2.96 -7.25 24.99
C CYS A 126 -3.21 -6.38 26.22
N GLY A 127 -4.40 -5.79 26.33
CA GLY A 127 -4.66 -4.77 27.36
C GLY A 127 -3.73 -3.57 27.16
N GLU A 128 -2.98 -3.21 28.21
CA GLU A 128 -1.98 -2.13 28.15
C GLU A 128 -0.65 -2.55 27.54
N LEU A 129 -0.44 -3.85 27.28
CA LEU A 129 0.76 -4.39 26.64
C LEU A 129 0.69 -4.16 25.13
N VAL A 130 1.78 -3.63 24.58
CA VAL A 130 2.03 -3.51 23.14
C VAL A 130 3.40 -4.11 22.86
N MET A 131 3.48 -5.10 21.99
CA MET A 131 4.72 -5.70 21.52
C MET A 131 4.85 -5.43 20.03
N ASP A 132 6.02 -4.95 19.60
CA ASP A 132 6.38 -4.81 18.20
C ASP A 132 7.44 -5.87 17.86
N PHE A 133 7.04 -6.85 17.07
CA PHE A 133 7.83 -8.00 16.67
C PHE A 133 8.88 -7.68 15.61
N ALA A 134 8.70 -6.61 14.84
CA ALA A 134 9.71 -6.17 13.88
C ALA A 134 10.87 -5.49 14.61
N ASN A 135 10.54 -4.59 15.55
CA ASN A 135 11.51 -3.78 16.26
C ASN A 135 12.01 -4.41 17.57
N TYR A 136 11.49 -5.58 17.95
CA TYR A 136 11.78 -6.24 19.23
C TYR A 136 11.53 -5.33 20.45
N THR A 137 10.50 -4.49 20.38
CA THR A 137 10.17 -3.55 21.47
C THR A 137 8.90 -3.94 22.21
N VAL A 138 8.85 -3.61 23.49
CA VAL A 138 7.71 -3.86 24.36
C VAL A 138 7.37 -2.59 25.13
N HIS A 139 6.08 -2.27 25.18
CA HIS A 139 5.53 -1.15 25.93
C HIS A 139 4.39 -1.62 26.83
N ILE A 140 4.30 -1.06 28.04
CA ILE A 140 3.15 -1.22 28.94
C ILE A 140 2.61 0.16 29.29
N ALA A 141 1.32 0.40 29.03
CA ALA A 141 0.67 1.70 29.24
C ALA A 141 1.45 2.85 28.55
N GLY A 142 1.98 2.57 27.35
CA GLY A 142 2.77 3.51 26.56
C GLY A 142 4.21 3.75 27.03
N ARG A 143 4.66 3.07 28.09
CA ARG A 143 6.05 3.17 28.59
C ARG A 143 6.90 2.01 28.07
N PRO A 144 8.10 2.25 27.53
CA PRO A 144 8.99 1.19 27.07
C PRO A 144 9.45 0.33 28.25
N VAL A 145 9.54 -0.98 28.02
CA VAL A 145 10.05 -1.96 28.98
C VAL A 145 11.24 -2.66 28.35
N GLU A 146 12.42 -2.50 28.95
CA GLU A 146 13.59 -3.27 28.54
C GLU A 146 13.48 -4.70 29.03
N LEU A 147 13.65 -5.65 28.12
CA LEU A 147 13.66 -7.08 28.39
C LEU A 147 14.94 -7.66 27.84
N THR A 148 15.49 -8.66 28.53
CA THR A 148 16.52 -9.51 27.95
C THR A 148 15.91 -10.34 26.81
N PHE A 149 16.76 -10.88 25.92
CA PHE A 149 16.32 -11.72 24.81
C PHE A 149 15.41 -12.88 25.24
N LYS A 150 15.75 -13.57 26.34
CA LYS A 150 14.96 -14.69 26.85
C LYS A 150 13.61 -14.27 27.42
N GLU A 151 13.55 -13.12 28.07
CA GLU A 151 12.29 -12.58 28.62
C GLU A 151 11.34 -12.14 27.51
N TYR A 152 11.88 -11.49 26.48
CA TYR A 152 11.12 -11.12 25.29
C TYR A 152 10.53 -12.35 24.58
N GLU A 153 11.36 -13.37 24.30
CA GLU A 153 10.91 -14.59 23.62
C GLU A 153 9.85 -15.35 24.44
N LEU A 154 10.02 -15.42 25.76
CA LEU A 154 9.01 -16.02 26.64
C LEU A 154 7.69 -15.24 26.61
N LEU A 155 7.76 -13.90 26.73
CA LEU A 155 6.58 -13.04 26.67
C LEU A 155 5.86 -13.17 25.33
N ARG A 156 6.61 -13.17 24.23
CA ARG A 156 6.10 -13.37 22.86
C ARG A 156 5.38 -14.70 22.74
N PHE A 157 6.00 -15.78 23.22
CA PHE A 157 5.39 -17.11 23.22
C PHE A 157 4.07 -17.13 23.97
N LEU A 158 4.01 -16.56 25.18
CA LEU A 158 2.80 -16.50 25.99
C LEU A 158 1.72 -15.63 25.34
N ALA A 159 2.09 -14.49 24.76
CA ALA A 159 1.17 -13.53 24.17
C ALA A 159 0.48 -14.07 22.89
N VAL A 160 1.20 -14.85 22.09
CA VAL A 160 0.68 -15.44 20.84
C VAL A 160 -0.19 -16.69 21.12
N ASN A 161 0.01 -17.39 22.24
CA ASN A 161 -0.71 -18.64 22.58
C ASN A 161 -1.80 -18.45 23.66
N ARG A 162 -2.45 -17.28 23.71
CA ARG A 162 -3.59 -17.06 24.63
C ARG A 162 -4.80 -17.93 24.22
N HIS A 163 -5.36 -18.67 25.17
CA HIS A 163 -6.65 -19.34 25.06
C HIS A 163 -7.73 -18.55 25.81
#